data_AF-A0A6A6ELS6-F1
#
_entry.id   AF-A0A6A6ELS6-F1
#
_cell.length_a   1.000
_cell.length_b   1.000
_cell.length_c   1.000
_cell.angle_alpha   90.00
_cell.angle_beta   90.00
_cell.angle_gamma   90.00
#
_symmetry.space_group_name_H-M   'P 1'
#
loop_
_entity.id
_entity.type
_entity.pdbx_description
1 polymer ?
#
loop_
_entity_poly.entity_id
_entity_poly.type
_entity_poly.pdbx_seq_one_letter_code
_entity_poly.pdbx_strand_id
1 'polypeptide(L)'
;MLIFDGHTSRFTYDFIDFCWSRRIWPFFLLSHMMHILQLLDVAVFQPFKYYHKKRVEIETRLGYDNFNKVEFLHAIQDVRKKAYKPGTIQLAFKQAGLWPYDPSIVLLKLKTVDQPQTPLPPLLEAVLSPPTPYKAWQLDEFARKHMHGIDLETGQWGILPGRFSKFQKGAVAAALNGEKAGEKLVQVNVATNACKKRQKGDHIQKGGTIYVYDARLRVAEREEEDARKKDRAAAKGKPKA
;
A
#
# COMPACT_ATOMS: atom_id res chain seq x y z
N MET A 1 -27.40 -7.29 13.56
CA MET A 1 -26.39 -6.20 13.43
C MET A 1 -25.11 -6.65 14.11
N LEU A 2 -23.95 -6.38 13.52
CA LEU A 2 -22.64 -6.70 14.06
C LEU A 2 -21.79 -5.43 14.07
N ILE A 3 -21.23 -5.05 15.23
CA ILE A 3 -20.40 -3.85 15.39
C ILE A 3 -18.97 -4.29 15.69
N PHE A 4 -17.99 -3.74 14.98
CA PHE A 4 -16.57 -4.06 15.18
C PHE A 4 -15.67 -2.91 14.73
N ASP A 5 -14.38 -2.98 15.10
CA ASP A 5 -13.40 -1.97 14.71
C ASP A 5 -13.19 -1.94 13.18
N GLY A 6 -12.89 -0.75 12.67
CA GLY A 6 -12.56 -0.53 11.26
C GLY A 6 -11.15 -1.01 10.87
N HIS A 7 -10.61 -2.07 11.49
CA HIS A 7 -9.30 -2.59 11.12
C HIS A 7 -9.37 -3.24 9.73
N THR A 8 -8.57 -2.74 8.79
CA THR A 8 -8.62 -3.09 7.36
C THR A 8 -8.46 -4.58 7.07
N SER A 9 -7.78 -5.35 7.93
CA SER A 9 -7.66 -6.81 7.78
C SER A 9 -8.97 -7.59 7.95
N ARG A 10 -10.03 -6.96 8.48
CA ARG A 10 -11.35 -7.57 8.68
C ARG A 10 -12.32 -7.23 7.54
N PHE A 11 -11.89 -6.40 6.59
CA PHE A 11 -12.70 -5.91 5.49
C PHE A 11 -12.33 -6.63 4.19
N THR A 12 -12.79 -7.86 4.06
CA THR A 12 -12.66 -8.66 2.83
C THR A 12 -14.02 -8.81 2.18
N TYR A 13 -14.06 -8.85 0.84
CA TYR A 13 -15.27 -9.12 0.08
C TYR A 13 -16.02 -10.36 0.61
N ASP A 14 -15.29 -11.46 0.82
CA ASP A 14 -15.83 -12.72 1.35
C ASP A 14 -16.54 -12.56 2.70
N PHE A 15 -16.04 -11.67 3.56
CA PHE A 15 -16.67 -11.40 4.86
C PHE A 15 -17.99 -10.64 4.72
N ILE A 16 -18.05 -9.67 3.80
CA ILE A 16 -19.26 -8.90 3.53
C ILE A 16 -20.32 -9.80 2.90
N ASP A 17 -19.92 -10.62 1.91
CA ASP A 17 -20.79 -11.60 1.25
C ASP A 17 -21.35 -12.63 2.26
N PHE A 18 -20.49 -13.12 3.17
CA PHE A 18 -20.92 -13.97 4.28
C PHE A 18 -21.93 -13.29 5.21
N CYS A 19 -21.73 -12.00 5.49
CA CYS A 19 -22.66 -11.25 6.34
C CYS A 19 -24.02 -11.05 5.64
N TRP A 20 -24.02 -10.66 4.35
CA TRP A 20 -25.23 -10.43 3.58
C TRP A 20 -26.03 -11.71 3.35
N SER A 21 -25.38 -12.82 2.99
CA SER A 21 -26.04 -14.13 2.84
C SER A 21 -26.72 -14.60 4.13
N ARG A 22 -26.26 -14.15 5.30
CA ARG A 22 -26.84 -14.46 6.62
C ARG A 22 -27.72 -13.35 7.20
N ARG A 23 -28.04 -12.30 6.42
CA ARG A 23 -28.80 -11.12 6.86
C ARG A 23 -28.19 -10.43 8.09
N ILE A 24 -26.87 -10.49 8.22
CA ILE A 24 -26.11 -9.75 9.23
C ILE A 24 -25.73 -8.40 8.61
N TRP A 25 -26.09 -7.32 9.29
CA TRP A 25 -25.65 -5.97 8.95
C TRP A 25 -24.32 -5.65 9.66
N PRO A 26 -23.18 -5.62 8.96
CA PRO A 26 -21.91 -5.21 9.53
C PRO A 26 -21.85 -3.67 9.65
N PHE A 27 -21.48 -3.17 10.82
CA PHE A 27 -21.30 -1.76 11.10
C PHE A 27 -19.87 -1.50 11.59
N PHE A 28 -19.18 -0.62 10.87
CA PHE A 28 -17.77 -0.31 11.11
C PHE A 28 -17.65 0.96 11.92
N LEU A 29 -16.88 0.90 13.01
CA LEU A 29 -16.53 2.09 13.76
C LEU A 29 -15.38 2.84 13.05
N LEU A 30 -15.49 4.16 12.94
CA LEU A 30 -14.42 5.00 12.40
C LEU A 30 -13.12 4.81 13.22
N SER A 31 -11.98 5.03 12.56
CA SER A 31 -10.69 5.06 13.25
C SER A 31 -10.71 6.07 14.41
N HIS A 32 -10.00 5.75 15.49
CA HIS A 32 -9.95 6.52 16.74
C HIS A 32 -11.26 6.61 17.54
N MET A 33 -12.37 5.98 17.11
CA MET A 33 -13.64 5.97 17.86
C MET A 33 -13.80 4.75 18.78
N MET A 34 -12.82 3.85 18.81
CA MET A 34 -12.90 2.60 19.59
C MET A 34 -13.17 2.87 21.08
N HIS A 35 -12.41 3.77 21.71
CA HIS A 35 -12.56 4.11 23.12
C HIS A 35 -13.92 4.76 23.49
N ILE A 36 -14.75 5.12 22.49
CA ILE A 36 -16.05 5.78 22.69
C ILE A 36 -17.22 4.83 22.36
N LEU A 37 -17.17 4.19 21.19
CA LEU A 37 -18.28 3.35 20.68
C LEU A 37 -18.03 1.84 20.79
N GLN A 38 -16.79 1.39 20.99
CA GLN A 38 -16.49 -0.03 21.06
C GLN A 38 -16.91 -0.57 22.43
N LEU A 39 -18.08 -1.22 22.45
CA LEU A 39 -18.66 -1.87 23.63
C LEU A 39 -17.64 -2.66 24.46
N LEU A 40 -16.76 -3.38 23.76
CA LEU A 40 -15.72 -4.18 24.37
C LEU A 40 -14.73 -3.33 25.19
N ASP A 41 -14.28 -2.21 24.63
CA ASP A 41 -13.33 -1.31 25.28
C ASP A 41 -13.99 -0.47 26.38
N VAL A 42 -15.24 -0.06 26.18
CA VAL A 42 -15.95 0.86 27.10
C VAL A 42 -16.21 0.23 28.46
N ALA A 43 -16.68 -1.02 28.52
CA ALA A 43 -17.09 -1.62 29.80
C ALA A 43 -16.74 -3.10 29.98
N VAL A 44 -16.42 -3.84 28.91
CA VAL A 44 -16.31 -5.31 28.98
C VAL A 44 -14.88 -5.78 29.25
N PHE A 45 -13.87 -5.10 28.70
CA PHE A 45 -12.47 -5.49 28.90
C PHE A 45 -11.94 -5.16 30.29
N GLN A 46 -12.46 -4.14 30.96
CA GLN A 46 -12.02 -3.81 32.31
C GLN A 46 -12.33 -4.96 33.32
N PRO A 47 -13.58 -5.45 33.44
CA PRO A 47 -13.88 -6.63 34.25
C PRO A 47 -13.10 -7.88 33.82
N PHE A 48 -12.93 -8.09 32.52
CA PHE A 48 -12.16 -9.23 32.01
C PHE A 48 -10.70 -9.18 32.49
N LYS A 49 -10.02 -8.03 32.33
CA LYS A 49 -8.65 -7.82 32.82
C LYS A 49 -8.54 -8.02 34.32
N TYR A 50 -9.52 -7.53 35.08
CA TYR A 50 -9.56 -7.71 36.54
C TYR A 50 -9.64 -9.19 36.94
N TYR A 51 -10.60 -9.95 36.41
CA TYR A 51 -10.77 -11.35 36.76
C TYR A 51 -9.64 -12.23 36.23
N HIS A 52 -9.09 -11.89 35.07
CA HIS A 52 -7.90 -12.55 34.53
C HIS A 52 -6.70 -12.34 35.46
N LYS A 53 -6.41 -11.09 35.85
CA LYS A 53 -5.33 -10.77 36.79
C LYS A 53 -5.50 -11.52 38.12
N LYS A 54 -6.73 -11.54 38.65
CA LYS A 54 -7.04 -12.27 39.89
C LYS A 54 -6.78 -13.77 39.76
N ARG A 55 -7.07 -14.35 38.59
CA ARG A 55 -6.80 -15.77 38.32
C ARG A 55 -5.31 -16.06 38.29
N VAL A 56 -4.54 -15.26 37.55
CA VAL A 56 -3.08 -15.37 37.51
C VAL A 56 -2.48 -15.25 38.91
N GLU A 57 -2.94 -14.29 39.71
CA GLU A 57 -2.48 -14.10 41.08
C GLU A 57 -2.75 -15.30 41.99
N ILE A 58 -3.91 -15.96 41.86
CA ILE A 58 -4.22 -17.18 42.62
C ILE A 58 -3.23 -18.30 42.25
N GLU A 59 -2.97 -18.48 40.97
CA GLU A 59 -2.08 -19.55 40.49
C GLU A 59 -0.63 -19.29 40.90
N THR A 60 -0.15 -18.05 40.80
CA THR A 60 1.17 -17.67 41.30
C THR A 60 1.32 -17.91 42.80
N ARG A 61 0.30 -17.60 43.61
CA ARG A 61 0.30 -17.88 45.07
C ARG A 61 0.30 -19.37 45.41
N LEU A 62 -0.22 -20.22 44.51
CA LEU A 62 -0.19 -21.68 44.65
C LEU A 62 1.15 -22.29 44.21
N GLY A 63 2.13 -21.48 43.81
CA GLY A 63 3.45 -21.95 43.38
C GLY A 63 3.56 -22.29 41.90
N TYR A 64 2.58 -21.90 41.08
CA TYR A 64 2.70 -22.02 39.63
C TYR A 64 3.46 -20.82 39.07
N ASP A 65 4.74 -21.03 38.75
CA ASP A 65 5.61 -19.98 38.20
C ASP A 65 5.31 -19.63 36.72
N ASN A 66 4.65 -20.53 35.98
CA ASN A 66 4.43 -20.37 34.54
C ASN A 66 2.96 -20.47 34.15
N PHE A 67 2.27 -19.32 34.09
CA PHE A 67 0.94 -19.23 33.50
C PHE A 67 1.03 -19.33 31.96
N ASN A 68 1.00 -20.55 31.44
CA ASN A 68 1.18 -20.81 30.01
C ASN A 68 -0.15 -20.70 29.22
N LYS A 69 -0.07 -20.79 27.88
CA LYS A 69 -1.22 -20.74 26.97
C LYS A 69 -2.29 -21.79 27.31
N VAL A 70 -1.89 -22.98 27.77
CA VAL A 70 -2.83 -24.06 28.16
C VAL A 70 -3.66 -23.63 29.37
N GLU A 71 -3.02 -23.12 30.41
CA GLU A 71 -3.70 -22.60 31.61
C GLU A 71 -4.59 -21.42 31.28
N PHE A 72 -4.14 -20.52 30.41
CA PHE A 72 -4.98 -19.44 29.91
C PHE A 72 -6.26 -19.96 29.23
N LEU A 73 -6.14 -20.94 28.33
CA LEU A 73 -7.29 -21.52 27.62
C LEU A 73 -8.23 -22.26 28.57
N HIS A 74 -7.70 -22.92 29.59
CA HIS A 74 -8.51 -23.55 30.63
C HIS A 74 -9.25 -22.52 31.49
N ALA A 75 -8.55 -21.45 31.91
CA ALA A 75 -9.10 -20.42 32.79
C ALA A 75 -10.03 -19.41 32.10
N ILE A 76 -9.88 -19.18 30.79
CA ILE A 76 -10.59 -18.10 30.09
C ILE A 76 -12.12 -18.25 30.18
N GLN A 77 -12.64 -19.48 30.19
CA GLN A 77 -14.08 -19.71 30.25
C GLN A 77 -14.65 -19.22 31.59
N ASP A 78 -13.97 -19.48 32.69
CA ASP A 78 -14.38 -19.04 34.02
C ASP A 78 -14.20 -17.54 34.21
N VAL A 79 -13.11 -16.98 33.66
CA VAL A 79 -12.91 -15.52 33.63
C VAL A 79 -14.04 -14.84 32.86
N ARG A 80 -14.44 -15.37 31.70
CA ARG A 80 -15.54 -14.85 30.89
C ARG A 80 -16.88 -14.93 31.63
N LYS A 81 -17.20 -16.06 32.29
CA LYS A 81 -18.42 -16.19 33.10
C LYS A 81 -18.50 -15.13 34.21
N LYS A 82 -17.36 -14.78 34.82
CA LYS A 82 -17.28 -13.75 35.87
C LYS A 82 -17.36 -12.32 35.31
N ALA A 83 -16.72 -12.07 34.16
CA ALA A 83 -16.63 -10.76 33.54
C ALA A 83 -17.88 -10.37 32.75
N TYR A 84 -18.45 -11.30 31.97
CA TYR A 84 -19.51 -11.04 30.99
C TYR A 84 -20.88 -11.28 31.61
N LYS A 85 -21.22 -10.45 32.60
CA LYS A 85 -22.55 -10.46 33.21
C LYS A 85 -23.55 -9.71 32.33
N PRO A 86 -24.85 -10.08 32.32
CA PRO A 86 -25.87 -9.36 31.58
C PRO A 86 -25.88 -7.85 31.88
N GLY A 87 -25.72 -7.48 33.15
CA GLY A 87 -25.65 -6.08 33.57
C GLY A 87 -24.44 -5.32 32.99
N THR A 88 -23.26 -5.97 32.90
CA THR A 88 -22.07 -5.37 32.29
C THR A 88 -22.26 -5.14 30.80
N ILE A 89 -22.89 -6.09 30.10
CA ILE A 89 -23.19 -5.98 28.68
C ILE A 89 -24.20 -4.84 28.45
N GLN A 90 -25.31 -4.81 29.18
CA GLN A 90 -26.30 -3.74 29.09
C GLN A 90 -25.70 -2.37 29.40
N LEU A 91 -24.83 -2.28 30.42
CA LEU A 91 -24.11 -1.06 30.74
C LEU A 91 -23.20 -0.61 29.60
N ALA A 92 -22.50 -1.53 28.93
CA ALA A 92 -21.66 -1.23 27.78
C ALA A 92 -22.48 -0.55 26.67
N PHE A 93 -23.65 -1.12 26.34
CA PHE A 93 -24.55 -0.56 25.34
C PHE A 93 -25.10 0.82 25.71
N LYS A 94 -25.44 1.01 26.99
CA LYS A 94 -25.89 2.30 27.51
C LYS A 94 -24.79 3.36 27.45
N GLN A 95 -23.56 3.00 27.84
CA GLN A 95 -22.42 3.93 27.84
C GLN A 95 -21.89 4.27 26.44
N ALA A 96 -22.15 3.41 25.46
CA ALA A 96 -21.89 3.67 24.05
C ALA A 96 -23.02 4.46 23.37
N GLY A 97 -24.14 4.73 24.08
CA GLY A 97 -25.32 5.41 23.51
C GLY A 97 -26.05 4.60 22.43
N LEU A 98 -25.80 3.29 22.36
CA LEU A 98 -26.38 2.40 21.36
C LEU A 98 -27.73 1.84 21.81
N TRP A 99 -27.84 1.49 23.10
CA TRP A 99 -29.09 1.00 23.67
C TRP A 99 -29.23 1.36 25.17
N PRO A 100 -30.25 2.15 25.56
CA PRO A 100 -31.15 2.93 24.68
C PRO A 100 -30.36 3.87 23.76
N TYR A 101 -30.91 4.17 22.58
CA TYR A 101 -30.25 5.06 21.62
C TYR A 101 -30.18 6.49 22.19
N ASP A 102 -28.97 6.97 22.45
CA ASP A 102 -28.70 8.32 22.94
C ASP A 102 -27.36 8.83 22.39
N PRO A 103 -27.38 9.60 21.29
CA PRO A 103 -26.17 10.12 20.67
C PRO A 103 -25.46 11.17 21.54
N SER A 104 -26.15 11.79 22.50
CA SER A 104 -25.60 12.84 23.37
C SER A 104 -24.42 12.32 24.18
N ILE A 105 -24.47 11.06 24.62
CA ILE A 105 -23.38 10.41 25.38
C ILE A 105 -22.08 10.35 24.58
N VAL A 106 -22.18 10.10 23.27
CA VAL A 106 -21.05 10.05 22.34
C VAL A 106 -20.57 11.46 22.01
N LEU A 107 -21.51 12.36 21.70
CA LEU A 107 -21.23 13.75 21.32
C LEU A 107 -20.55 14.53 22.45
N LEU A 108 -20.90 14.30 23.72
CA LEU A 108 -20.24 14.92 24.87
C LEU A 108 -18.78 14.46 25.05
N LYS A 109 -18.45 13.23 24.62
CA LYS A 109 -17.09 12.68 24.71
C LYS A 109 -16.21 13.11 23.54
N LEU A 110 -16.83 13.34 22.38
CA LEU A 110 -16.21 13.99 21.25
C LEU A 110 -16.00 15.46 21.62
N LYS A 111 -14.83 15.77 22.21
CA LYS A 111 -14.39 17.16 22.28
C LYS A 111 -14.51 17.72 20.87
N THR A 112 -15.31 18.78 20.70
CA THR A 112 -15.10 19.68 19.58
C THR A 112 -13.64 20.07 19.69
N VAL A 113 -12.81 19.52 18.82
CA VAL A 113 -11.57 20.21 18.49
C VAL A 113 -12.12 21.54 18.03
N ASP A 114 -11.94 22.59 18.84
CA ASP A 114 -11.89 23.94 18.32
C ASP A 114 -10.80 23.84 17.27
N GLN A 115 -11.19 23.46 16.06
CA GLN A 115 -10.38 23.69 14.90
C GLN A 115 -10.10 25.17 15.05
N PRO A 116 -8.83 25.58 15.27
CA PRO A 116 -8.52 26.99 15.13
C PRO A 116 -9.13 27.32 13.78
N GLN A 117 -10.10 28.24 13.75
CA GLN A 117 -10.62 28.71 12.47
C GLN A 117 -9.36 29.09 11.73
N THR A 118 -8.99 28.30 10.73
CA THR A 118 -7.90 28.68 9.86
C THR A 118 -8.45 29.97 9.29
N PRO A 119 -7.85 31.14 9.61
CA PRO A 119 -8.39 32.39 9.13
C PRO A 119 -8.63 32.18 7.66
N LEU A 120 -9.86 32.43 7.20
CA LEU A 120 -10.20 32.28 5.80
C LEU A 120 -9.04 32.92 5.03
N PRO A 121 -8.28 32.16 4.21
CA PRO A 121 -7.12 32.74 3.56
C PRO A 121 -7.64 34.00 2.88
N PRO A 122 -6.99 35.17 3.07
CA PRO A 122 -7.37 36.36 2.32
C PRO A 122 -7.47 35.90 0.88
N LEU A 123 -8.58 36.27 0.20
CA LEU A 123 -8.82 35.90 -1.19
C LEU A 123 -7.55 36.27 -1.96
N LEU A 124 -6.67 35.29 -2.13
CA LEU A 124 -5.40 35.47 -2.77
C LEU A 124 -5.83 35.56 -4.21
N GLU A 125 -5.94 36.79 -4.70
CA GLU A 125 -5.88 37.06 -6.12
C GLU A 125 -4.82 36.12 -6.65
N ALA A 126 -5.23 35.24 -7.56
CA ALA A 126 -4.39 34.15 -8.01
C ALA A 126 -3.14 34.75 -8.63
N VAL A 127 -2.10 34.94 -7.81
CA VAL A 127 -0.76 35.20 -8.29
C VAL A 127 -0.39 33.90 -8.97
N LEU A 128 -0.55 33.89 -10.29
CA LEU A 128 -0.04 32.88 -11.19
C LEU A 128 1.35 32.53 -10.66
N SER A 129 1.47 31.35 -10.06
CA SER A 129 2.75 30.89 -9.53
C SER A 129 3.77 30.98 -10.67
N PRO A 130 5.00 31.48 -10.41
CA PRO A 130 6.01 31.46 -11.46
C PRO A 130 6.16 30.00 -11.93
N PRO A 131 6.23 29.74 -13.25
CA PRO A 131 6.22 28.40 -13.79
C PRO A 131 7.34 27.58 -13.16
N THR A 132 6.98 26.43 -12.59
CA THR A 132 7.94 25.50 -11.96
C THR A 132 9.06 25.21 -12.95
N PRO A 133 10.33 25.52 -12.61
CA PRO A 133 11.43 25.34 -13.55
C PRO A 133 11.70 23.85 -13.78
N TYR A 134 11.77 23.44 -15.04
CA TYR A 134 11.93 22.04 -15.44
C TYR A 134 13.37 21.72 -15.87
N LYS A 135 14.26 22.72 -15.92
CA LYS A 135 15.69 22.58 -16.26
C LYS A 135 16.58 23.19 -15.17
N ALA A 136 17.72 22.55 -14.90
CA ALA A 136 18.62 22.90 -13.80
C ALA A 136 19.14 24.36 -13.85
N TRP A 137 19.39 24.92 -15.03
CA TRP A 137 19.85 26.30 -15.18
C TRP A 137 18.76 27.34 -14.84
N GLN A 138 17.48 27.01 -15.03
CA GLN A 138 16.37 27.91 -14.69
C GLN A 138 16.23 28.08 -13.16
N LEU A 139 16.58 27.03 -12.39
CA LEU A 139 16.68 27.11 -10.94
C LEU A 139 17.82 28.03 -10.50
N ASP A 140 18.97 27.94 -11.17
CA ASP A 140 20.14 28.77 -10.87
C ASP A 140 19.88 30.25 -11.17
N GLU A 141 19.25 30.54 -12.32
CA GLU A 141 18.88 31.90 -12.70
C GLU A 141 17.83 32.52 -11.77
N PHE A 142 16.81 31.74 -11.37
CA PHE A 142 15.80 32.19 -10.39
C PHE A 142 16.44 32.51 -9.03
N ALA A 143 17.34 31.64 -8.56
CA ALA A 143 18.08 31.84 -7.32
C ALA A 143 18.92 33.12 -7.36
N ARG A 144 19.67 33.33 -8.46
CA ARG A 144 20.51 34.52 -8.64
C ARG A 144 19.68 35.81 -8.68
N LYS A 145 18.55 35.79 -9.37
CA LYS A 145 17.70 36.97 -9.56
C LYS A 145 16.91 37.37 -8.32
N HIS A 146 16.51 36.40 -7.49
CA HIS A 146 15.62 36.64 -6.35
C HIS A 146 16.27 36.54 -4.97
N MET A 147 17.54 36.12 -4.86
CA MET A 147 18.25 35.98 -3.58
C MET A 147 19.47 36.90 -3.42
N HIS A 148 19.55 38.00 -4.18
CA HIS A 148 20.61 39.00 -3.95
C HIS A 148 20.40 39.74 -2.62
N GLY A 149 21.38 39.66 -1.71
CA GLY A 149 21.42 40.42 -0.46
C GLY A 149 21.23 39.62 0.83
N ILE A 150 21.17 38.28 0.77
CA ILE A 150 21.11 37.44 1.97
C ILE A 150 22.53 37.22 2.49
N ASP A 151 22.88 37.87 3.60
CA ASP A 151 24.14 37.65 4.29
C ASP A 151 24.09 36.31 5.07
N LEU A 152 25.01 35.41 4.75
CA LEU A 152 24.97 34.00 5.20
C LEU A 152 25.37 33.82 6.68
N GLU A 153 26.01 34.81 7.28
CA GLU A 153 26.58 34.72 8.63
C GLU A 153 25.66 35.32 9.70
N THR A 154 24.82 36.32 9.38
CA THR A 154 24.08 37.10 10.39
C THR A 154 22.62 36.66 10.64
N GLY A 155 22.13 35.62 9.97
CA GLY A 155 21.09 34.73 10.49
C GLY A 155 19.82 35.36 11.07
N GLN A 156 19.20 36.35 10.40
CA GLN A 156 17.95 36.95 10.90
C GLN A 156 16.65 36.22 10.53
N TRP A 157 16.71 35.13 9.75
CA TRP A 157 15.57 34.21 9.57
C TRP A 157 16.08 32.76 9.58
N GLY A 158 15.86 32.06 10.70
CA GLY A 158 16.42 30.73 10.98
C GLY A 158 16.02 29.63 9.99
N ILE A 159 16.81 28.53 10.03
CA ILE A 159 16.62 27.16 9.48
C ILE A 159 16.28 27.01 7.97
N LEU A 160 15.64 27.98 7.34
CA LEU A 160 15.17 27.96 5.94
C LEU A 160 16.31 28.06 4.91
N PRO A 161 17.34 28.93 5.05
CA PRO A 161 18.37 29.09 4.01
C PRO A 161 19.21 27.83 3.81
N GLY A 162 19.60 27.18 4.90
CA GLY A 162 20.37 25.93 4.86
C GLY A 162 19.58 24.74 4.31
N ARG A 163 18.25 24.72 4.52
CA ARG A 163 17.37 23.70 3.92
C ARG A 163 17.15 23.95 2.43
N PHE A 164 17.06 25.20 2.01
CA PHE A 164 16.87 25.55 0.60
C PHE A 164 18.13 25.29 -0.24
N SER A 165 19.32 25.58 0.30
CA SER A 165 20.60 25.20 -0.34
C SER A 165 20.75 23.69 -0.47
N LYS A 166 20.39 22.93 0.57
CA LYS A 166 20.37 21.45 0.52
C LYS A 166 19.34 20.93 -0.49
N PHE A 167 18.17 21.56 -0.56
CA PHE A 167 17.13 21.24 -1.54
C PHE A 167 17.62 21.49 -2.97
N GLN A 168 18.25 22.63 -3.25
CA GLN A 168 18.81 22.95 -4.58
C GLN A 168 19.87 21.93 -5.00
N LYS A 169 20.82 21.61 -4.10
CA LYS A 169 21.84 20.56 -4.37
C LYS A 169 21.20 19.21 -4.63
N GLY A 170 20.18 18.84 -3.86
CA GLY A 170 19.42 17.60 -4.04
C GLY A 170 18.65 17.55 -5.36
N ALA A 171 18.02 18.66 -5.76
CA ALA A 171 17.26 18.75 -7.00
C ALA A 171 18.18 18.63 -8.24
N VAL A 172 19.34 19.29 -8.24
CA VAL A 172 20.33 19.17 -9.33
C VAL A 172 20.87 17.74 -9.43
N ALA A 173 21.18 17.10 -8.30
CA ALA A 173 21.65 15.72 -8.28
C ALA A 173 20.57 14.73 -8.77
N ALA A 174 19.30 14.94 -8.39
CA ALA A 174 18.18 14.12 -8.84
C ALA A 174 17.95 14.24 -10.35
N ALA A 175 18.03 15.44 -10.91
CA ALA A 175 17.90 15.66 -12.35
C ALA A 175 19.01 14.95 -13.15
N LEU A 176 20.27 15.09 -12.73
CA LEU A 176 21.41 14.42 -13.37
C LEU A 176 21.31 12.89 -13.30
N ASN A 177 20.89 12.36 -12.14
CA ASN A 177 20.69 10.92 -11.97
C ASN A 177 19.52 10.39 -12.83
N GLY A 178 18.46 11.19 -12.99
CA GLY A 178 17.34 10.88 -13.88
C GLY A 178 17.77 10.78 -15.35
N GLU A 179 18.60 11.71 -15.82
CA GLU A 179 19.15 11.69 -17.18
C GLU A 179 20.03 10.45 -17.42
N LYS A 180 20.97 10.17 -16.52
CA LYS A 180 21.82 8.95 -16.58
C LYS A 180 21.00 7.66 -16.51
N ALA A 181 19.90 7.65 -15.76
CA ALA A 181 19.00 6.49 -15.70
C ALA A 181 18.24 6.30 -17.02
N GLY A 182 17.82 7.39 -17.68
CA GLY A 182 17.22 7.36 -19.01
C GLY A 182 18.15 6.75 -20.05
N GLU A 183 19.42 7.18 -20.08
CA GLU A 183 20.44 6.62 -20.99
C GLU A 183 20.65 5.12 -20.77
N LYS A 184 20.77 4.69 -19.50
CA LYS A 184 20.90 3.27 -19.14
C LYS A 184 19.68 2.46 -19.57
N LEU A 185 18.47 3.00 -19.45
CA LEU A 185 17.24 2.32 -19.83
C LEU A 185 17.15 2.11 -21.34
N VAL A 186 17.62 3.09 -22.13
CA VAL A 186 17.75 2.95 -23.59
C VAL A 186 18.75 1.84 -23.93
N GLN A 187 19.92 1.81 -23.29
CA GLN A 187 20.93 0.75 -23.52
C GLN A 187 20.39 -0.64 -23.17
N VAL A 188 19.69 -0.78 -22.04
CA VAL A 188 19.07 -2.05 -21.63
C VAL A 188 17.96 -2.47 -22.60
N ASN A 189 17.15 -1.54 -23.09
CA ASN A 189 16.13 -1.84 -24.10
C ASN A 189 16.74 -2.29 -25.44
N VAL A 190 17.85 -1.68 -25.86
CA VAL A 190 18.59 -2.13 -27.06
C VAL A 190 19.17 -3.54 -26.85
N ALA A 191 19.79 -3.79 -25.70
CA ALA A 191 20.37 -5.10 -25.36
C ALA A 191 19.31 -6.21 -25.24
N THR A 192 18.16 -5.91 -24.62
CA THR A 192 17.04 -6.86 -24.48
C THR A 192 16.39 -7.17 -25.83
N ASN A 193 16.21 -6.17 -26.70
CA ASN A 193 15.70 -6.39 -28.05
C ASN A 193 16.68 -7.20 -28.92
N ALA A 194 17.99 -6.97 -28.78
CA ALA A 194 19.01 -7.82 -29.41
C ALA A 194 18.96 -9.27 -28.88
N CYS A 195 18.75 -9.46 -27.58
CA CYS A 195 18.59 -10.79 -26.97
C CYS A 195 17.34 -11.51 -27.50
N LYS A 196 16.19 -10.82 -27.57
CA LYS A 196 14.95 -11.37 -28.13
C LYS A 196 15.09 -11.75 -29.61
N LYS A 197 15.88 -11.00 -30.40
CA LYS A 197 16.21 -11.39 -31.78
C LYS A 197 17.06 -12.67 -31.85
N ARG A 198 18.02 -12.86 -30.92
CA ARG A 198 18.82 -14.10 -30.84
C ARG A 198 17.97 -15.32 -30.47
N GLN A 199 16.96 -15.15 -29.61
CA GLN A 199 16.06 -16.23 -29.18
C GLN A 199 14.97 -16.60 -30.20
N LYS A 200 14.83 -15.86 -31.31
CA LYS A 200 13.91 -16.17 -32.41
C LYS A 200 14.48 -17.20 -33.42
N GLY A 201 15.70 -17.70 -33.18
CA GLY A 201 16.26 -18.85 -33.89
C GLY A 201 15.57 -20.15 -33.48
N ASP A 202 15.42 -21.05 -34.45
CA ASP A 202 14.55 -22.22 -34.47
C ASP A 202 14.42 -22.96 -33.13
N HIS A 203 13.17 -23.23 -32.74
CA HIS A 203 12.85 -23.89 -31.48
C HIS A 203 13.15 -25.37 -31.62
N ILE A 204 14.33 -25.81 -31.16
CA ILE A 204 14.64 -27.24 -31.05
C ILE A 204 13.69 -27.83 -30.00
N GLN A 205 12.66 -28.55 -30.47
CA GLN A 205 11.75 -29.29 -29.60
C GLN A 205 12.55 -30.29 -28.77
N LYS A 206 12.42 -30.22 -27.45
CA LYS A 206 13.01 -31.21 -26.54
C LYS A 206 12.28 -32.54 -26.70
N GLY A 207 13.02 -33.57 -27.12
CA GLY A 207 12.70 -34.97 -26.84
C GLY A 207 11.82 -35.67 -27.88
N GLY A 208 12.48 -36.29 -28.87
CA GLY A 208 11.91 -37.31 -29.73
C GLY A 208 13.00 -37.92 -30.62
N THR A 209 13.10 -39.24 -30.66
CA THR A 209 14.07 -39.96 -31.53
C THR A 209 13.67 -39.73 -32.99
N ILE A 210 14.47 -38.99 -33.74
CA ILE A 210 14.30 -38.83 -35.19
C ILE A 210 14.90 -40.05 -35.88
N TYR A 211 14.09 -40.81 -36.61
CA TYR A 211 14.60 -41.91 -37.43
C TYR A 211 15.26 -41.38 -38.71
N VAL A 212 16.29 -42.07 -39.19
CA VAL A 212 17.06 -41.69 -40.39
C VAL A 212 16.15 -41.48 -41.62
N TYR A 213 15.07 -42.25 -41.71
CA TYR A 213 14.05 -42.09 -42.75
C TYR A 213 13.37 -40.72 -42.69
N ASP A 214 12.89 -40.29 -41.52
CA ASP A 214 12.23 -38.99 -41.33
C ASP A 214 13.17 -37.83 -41.61
N ALA A 215 14.44 -37.97 -41.27
CA ALA A 215 15.47 -36.98 -41.57
C ALA A 215 15.66 -36.82 -43.09
N ARG A 216 15.71 -37.93 -43.84
CA ARG A 216 15.83 -37.90 -45.30
C ARG A 216 14.59 -37.31 -45.97
N LEU A 217 13.40 -37.63 -45.47
CA LEU A 217 12.15 -37.08 -45.98
C LEU A 217 12.11 -35.55 -45.86
N ARG A 218 12.51 -35.02 -44.70
CA ARG A 218 12.57 -33.57 -44.45
C ARG A 218 13.62 -32.84 -45.28
N VAL A 219 14.72 -33.52 -45.63
CA VAL A 219 15.73 -32.97 -46.56
C VAL A 219 15.15 -32.90 -47.97
N ALA A 220 14.49 -33.95 -48.44
CA ALA A 220 13.83 -33.97 -49.74
C ALA A 220 12.75 -32.88 -49.86
N GLU A 221 11.91 -32.72 -48.83
CA GLU A 221 10.88 -31.66 -48.79
C GLU A 221 11.49 -30.25 -48.85
N ARG A 222 12.64 -30.01 -48.19
CA ARG A 222 13.34 -28.72 -48.28
C ARG A 222 13.93 -28.50 -49.65
N GLU A 223 14.54 -29.52 -50.25
CA GLU A 223 15.11 -29.44 -51.59
C GLU A 223 14.02 -29.13 -52.64
N GLU A 224 12.83 -29.73 -52.51
CA GLU A 224 11.67 -29.42 -53.34
C GLU A 224 11.14 -28.00 -53.10
N GLU A 225 11.08 -27.55 -51.85
CA GLU A 225 10.61 -26.20 -51.53
C GLU A 225 11.60 -25.13 -52.03
N ASP A 226 12.89 -25.40 -51.96
CA ASP A 226 13.95 -24.54 -52.46
C ASP A 226 14.01 -24.55 -53.99
N ALA A 227 13.74 -25.70 -54.64
CA ALA A 227 13.54 -25.76 -56.09
C ALA A 227 12.33 -24.93 -56.52
N ARG A 228 11.18 -25.05 -55.84
CA ARG A 228 9.99 -24.21 -56.08
C ARG A 228 10.25 -22.73 -55.86
N LYS A 229 11.06 -22.36 -54.87
CA LYS A 229 11.46 -20.96 -54.64
C LYS A 229 12.37 -20.45 -55.75
N LYS A 230 13.31 -21.27 -56.24
CA LYS A 230 14.16 -20.94 -57.40
C LYS A 230 13.34 -20.78 -58.68
N ASP A 231 12.37 -21.66 -58.93
CA ASP A 231 11.48 -21.56 -60.10
C ASP A 231 10.60 -20.31 -60.05
N ARG A 232 10.07 -19.96 -58.87
CA ARG A 232 9.35 -18.69 -58.65
C ARG A 232 10.23 -17.46 -58.85
N ALA A 233 11.50 -17.53 -58.47
CA ALA A 233 12.47 -16.46 -58.70
C ALA A 233 12.82 -16.33 -60.19
N ALA A 234 13.00 -17.45 -60.90
CA ALA A 234 13.26 -17.48 -62.34
C ALA A 234 12.05 -16.98 -63.16
N ALA A 235 10.82 -17.33 -62.75
CA ALA A 235 9.60 -16.83 -63.39
C ALA A 235 9.42 -15.30 -63.23
N LYS A 236 9.94 -14.71 -62.15
CA LYS A 236 9.98 -13.25 -61.94
C LYS A 236 11.11 -12.55 -62.70
N GLY A 237 12.07 -13.30 -63.26
CA GLY A 237 13.25 -12.76 -63.93
C GLY A 237 13.24 -12.78 -65.46
N LYS A 238 12.19 -13.30 -66.12
CA LYS A 238 12.10 -13.21 -67.59
C LYS A 238 11.79 -11.76 -68.03
N PRO A 239 12.63 -11.12 -68.85
CA PRO A 239 12.31 -9.81 -69.39
C PRO A 239 11.12 -9.95 -70.35
N LYS A 240 10.14 -9.04 -70.25
CA LYS A 240 9.17 -8.84 -71.33
C LYS A 240 9.96 -8.37 -72.55
N ALA A 241 9.78 -9.08 -73.67
CA ALA A 241 10.22 -8.66 -74.99
C ALA A 241 9.63 -7.29 -75.35
#